data_AF-A0A4Q6EY20-F1
#
_entry.id   AF-A0A4Q6EY20-F1
#
_cell.length_a   1.000
_cell.length_b   1.000
_cell.length_c   1.000
_cell.angle_alpha   90.00
_cell.angle_beta   90.00
_cell.angle_gamma   90.00
#
_symmetry.space_group_name_H-M   'P 1'
#
loop_
_entity.id
_entity.type
_entity.pdbx_description
1 polymer ?
#
loop_
_entity_poly.entity_id
_entity_poly.type
_entity_poly.pdbx_seq_one_letter_code
_entity_poly.pdbx_strand_id
1 'polypeptide(L)'
;MENQSSATIPSSVRKAVYLLIAALALGLPRTMIEWPALYEQASRLPNGLKIMIGTQLFSFCLVGALLLLVYRRHNWARWVYAVLTVLGIPFSAYQLSGAMLSAPASSALGFAQLFLQVAGIYFLFRPEANAWFKPAARESGSPA
;
A
#
# COMPACT_ATOMS: atom_id res chain seq x y z
N MET A 1 21.24 30.21 -18.01
CA MET A 1 21.70 29.09 -17.15
C MET A 1 20.77 29.06 -15.96
N GLU A 2 19.60 28.42 -16.07
CA GLU A 2 18.62 28.39 -14.99
C GLU A 2 18.29 26.94 -14.65
N ASN A 3 18.96 26.48 -13.59
CA ASN A 3 18.48 25.54 -12.59
C ASN A 3 17.75 24.28 -13.12
N GLN A 4 18.54 23.26 -13.48
CA GLN A 4 18.11 21.87 -13.38
C GLN A 4 17.76 21.61 -11.92
N SER A 5 16.51 21.90 -11.56
CA SER A 5 15.96 21.62 -10.24
C SER A 5 16.15 20.14 -9.99
N SER A 6 17.09 19.80 -9.14
CA SER A 6 17.24 18.50 -8.49
C SER A 6 15.83 18.02 -8.21
N ALA A 7 15.32 17.01 -8.93
CA ALA A 7 13.89 16.72 -8.98
C ALA A 7 13.38 16.28 -7.61
N THR A 8 13.09 17.25 -6.75
CA THR A 8 12.73 17.06 -5.36
C THR A 8 11.38 16.37 -5.33
N ILE A 9 11.29 15.28 -4.56
CA ILE A 9 10.08 14.49 -4.47
C ILE A 9 8.93 15.40 -3.98
N PRO A 10 7.81 15.50 -4.73
CA PRO A 10 6.68 16.34 -4.34
C PRO A 10 6.18 15.99 -2.94
N SER A 11 5.73 17.00 -2.20
CA SER A 11 5.22 16.80 -0.85
C SER A 11 4.01 15.84 -0.81
N SER A 12 3.19 15.83 -1.86
CA SER A 12 2.08 14.89 -2.07
C SER A 12 2.55 13.44 -2.18
N VAL A 13 3.58 13.15 -2.99
CA VAL A 13 4.17 11.80 -3.12
C VAL A 13 4.79 11.37 -1.80
N ARG A 14 5.51 12.27 -1.12
CA ARG A 14 6.11 11.97 0.18
C ARG A 14 5.07 11.60 1.24
N LYS A 15 4.00 12.41 1.34
CA LYS A 15 2.86 12.14 2.23
C LYS A 15 2.19 10.81 1.88
N ALA A 16 1.95 10.54 0.60
CA ALA A 16 1.40 9.27 0.13
C ALA A 16 2.23 8.09 0.65
N VAL A 17 3.54 8.08 0.36
CA VAL A 17 4.43 6.99 0.78
C VAL A 17 4.44 6.82 2.29
N TYR A 18 4.51 7.90 3.08
CA TYR A 18 4.48 7.77 4.55
C TYR A 18 3.15 7.23 5.08
N LEU A 19 2.01 7.65 4.52
CA LEU A 19 0.70 7.11 4.91
C LEU A 19 0.61 5.61 4.59
N LEU A 20 1.11 5.19 3.43
CA LEU A 20 1.09 3.79 3.01
C LEU A 20 2.08 2.93 3.82
N ILE A 21 3.24 3.46 4.18
CA ILE A 21 4.18 2.79 5.11
C ILE A 21 3.56 2.69 6.51
N ALA A 22 2.90 3.74 7.00
CA ALA A 22 2.19 3.70 8.27
C ALA A 22 1.08 2.64 8.26
N ALA A 23 0.31 2.55 7.17
CA ALA A 23 -0.69 1.51 6.99
C ALA A 23 -0.08 0.10 6.98
N LEU A 24 1.06 -0.08 6.30
CA LEU A 24 1.80 -1.34 6.31
C LEU A 24 2.28 -1.69 7.73
N ALA A 25 2.83 -0.71 8.45
CA ALA A 25 3.31 -0.88 9.82
C ALA A 25 2.18 -1.26 10.78
N LEU A 26 0.97 -0.70 10.62
CA LEU A 26 -0.21 -1.09 11.41
C LEU A 26 -0.67 -2.52 11.15
N GLY A 27 -0.32 -3.09 9.99
CA GLY A 27 -0.57 -4.50 9.70
C GLY A 27 0.15 -5.44 10.66
N LEU A 28 1.32 -5.06 11.20
CA LEU A 28 2.09 -5.87 12.14
C LEU A 28 1.38 -6.08 13.49
N PRO A 29 1.05 -5.03 14.28
CA PRO A 29 0.35 -5.21 15.55
C PRO A 29 -1.02 -5.86 15.35
N ARG A 30 -1.73 -5.54 14.26
CA ARG A 30 -2.99 -6.19 13.92
C ARG A 30 -2.80 -7.71 13.72
N THR A 31 -1.78 -8.12 12.97
CA THR A 31 -1.45 -9.55 12.78
C THR A 31 -1.10 -10.23 14.09
N MET A 32 -0.39 -9.55 15.01
CA MET A 32 -0.06 -10.12 16.32
C MET A 32 -1.30 -10.32 17.19
N ILE A 33 -2.28 -9.42 17.12
CA ILE A 33 -3.55 -9.55 17.84
C ILE A 33 -4.40 -10.68 17.26
N GLU A 34 -4.48 -10.79 15.93
CA GLU A 34 -5.26 -11.83 15.24
C GLU A 34 -4.55 -13.20 15.20
N TRP A 35 -3.29 -13.27 15.64
CA TRP A 35 -2.44 -14.46 15.53
C TRP A 35 -3.09 -15.74 16.07
N PRO A 36 -3.74 -15.76 17.26
CA PRO A 36 -4.35 -16.99 17.77
C PRO A 36 -5.46 -17.53 16.86
N ALA A 37 -6.31 -16.64 16.35
CA ALA A 37 -7.40 -17.00 15.44
C ALA A 37 -6.87 -17.47 14.08
N LEU A 38 -5.86 -16.77 13.55
CA LEU A 38 -5.19 -17.14 12.30
C LEU A 38 -4.49 -18.50 12.43
N TYR A 39 -3.81 -18.75 13.55
CA TYR A 39 -3.15 -20.03 13.84
C TYR A 39 -4.15 -21.18 13.92
N GLU A 40 -5.28 -20.98 14.61
CA GLU A 40 -6.34 -21.99 14.71
C GLU A 40 -6.97 -22.28 13.34
N GLN A 41 -7.19 -21.26 12.53
CA GLN A 41 -7.72 -21.46 11.17
C GLN A 41 -6.71 -22.19 10.28
N ALA A 42 -5.43 -21.86 10.41
CA ALA A 42 -4.34 -22.45 9.65
C ALA A 42 -4.04 -23.90 10.06
N SER A 43 -4.22 -24.28 11.32
CA SER A 43 -3.97 -25.65 11.80
C SER A 43 -5.01 -26.66 11.31
N ARG A 44 -6.19 -26.19 10.88
CA ARG A 44 -7.27 -27.03 10.33
C ARG A 44 -6.99 -27.56 8.92
N LEU A 45 -6.01 -27.00 8.20
CA LEU A 45 -5.66 -27.37 6.83
C LEU A 45 -4.29 -28.05 6.77
N PRO A 46 -4.11 -29.08 5.92
CA PRO A 46 -2.78 -29.60 5.61
C PRO A 46 -1.88 -28.46 5.08
N ASN A 47 -0.72 -28.26 5.70
CA ASN A 47 0.19 -27.14 5.42
C ASN A 47 -0.36 -25.72 5.65
N GLY A 48 -1.49 -25.54 6.33
CA GLY A 48 -2.12 -24.22 6.45
C GLY A 48 -1.23 -23.18 7.14
N LEU A 49 -0.41 -23.55 8.13
CA LEU A 49 0.56 -22.63 8.74
C LEU A 49 1.62 -22.13 7.76
N LYS A 50 2.12 -23.00 6.88
CA LYS A 50 3.11 -22.61 5.84
C LYS A 50 2.48 -21.66 4.84
N ILE A 51 1.24 -21.94 4.44
CA ILE A 51 0.47 -21.08 3.52
C ILE A 51 0.25 -19.72 4.18
N MET A 52 -0.27 -19.68 5.42
CA MET A 52 -0.53 -18.44 6.17
C MET A 52 0.71 -17.55 6.27
N ILE A 53 1.83 -18.10 6.76
CA ILE A 53 3.09 -17.36 6.90
C ILE A 53 3.60 -16.92 5.53
N GLY A 54 3.56 -17.82 4.54
CA GLY A 54 3.98 -17.53 3.17
C GLY A 54 3.19 -16.41 2.53
N THR A 55 1.86 -16.43 2.64
CA THR A 55 0.98 -15.37 2.13
C THR A 55 1.18 -14.05 2.85
N GLN A 56 1.42 -14.09 4.16
CA GLN A 56 1.65 -12.87 4.94
C GLN A 56 2.97 -12.21 4.54
N LEU A 57 4.07 -12.98 4.51
CA LEU A 57 5.38 -12.49 4.08
C LEU A 57 5.34 -12.00 2.63
N PHE A 58 4.72 -12.76 1.73
CA PHE A 58 4.55 -12.36 0.33
C PHE A 58 3.82 -11.02 0.22
N SER A 59 2.73 -10.83 0.97
CA SER A 59 1.95 -9.59 0.95
C SER A 59 2.77 -8.40 1.45
N PHE A 60 3.50 -8.53 2.57
CA PHE A 60 4.38 -7.47 3.07
C PHE A 60 5.49 -7.13 2.07
N CYS A 61 6.16 -8.13 1.51
CA CYS A 61 7.21 -7.95 0.52
C CYS A 61 6.69 -7.29 -0.76
N LEU A 62 5.56 -7.75 -1.28
CA LEU A 62 4.93 -7.21 -2.48
C LEU A 62 4.55 -5.74 -2.29
N VAL A 63 3.86 -5.41 -1.20
CA VAL A 63 3.47 -4.03 -0.90
C VAL A 63 4.71 -3.15 -0.69
N GLY A 64 5.68 -3.60 0.10
CA GLY A 64 6.94 -2.88 0.30
C GLY A 64 7.70 -2.62 -0.99
N ALA A 65 7.79 -3.62 -1.88
CA ALA A 65 8.42 -3.49 -3.19
C ALA A 65 7.67 -2.49 -4.09
N LEU A 66 6.34 -2.52 -4.13
CA LEU A 66 5.54 -1.56 -4.89
C LEU A 66 5.76 -0.12 -4.37
N LEU A 67 5.79 0.08 -3.05
CA LEU A 67 6.08 1.39 -2.46
C LEU A 67 7.48 1.91 -2.81
N LEU A 68 8.48 1.01 -2.81
CA LEU A 68 9.84 1.34 -3.24
C LEU A 68 9.88 1.73 -4.73
N LEU A 69 9.15 1.01 -5.59
CA LEU A 69 9.05 1.33 -7.02
C LEU A 69 8.32 2.65 -7.26
N VAL A 70 7.28 2.95 -6.48
CA VAL A 70 6.60 4.24 -6.47
C VAL A 70 7.58 5.36 -6.11
N TYR A 71 8.40 5.16 -5.07
CA TYR A 71 9.43 6.12 -4.66
C TYR A 71 10.50 6.31 -5.75
N ARG A 72 10.78 5.28 -6.55
CA ARG A 72 11.69 5.32 -7.71
C ARG A 72 11.06 5.85 -9.00
N ARG A 73 9.90 6.53 -8.95
CA ARG A 73 9.18 7.12 -10.10
C ARG A 73 8.63 6.10 -11.11
N HIS A 74 8.47 4.83 -10.75
CA HIS A 74 7.83 3.88 -11.66
C HIS A 74 6.32 4.10 -11.68
N ASN A 75 5.84 4.81 -12.71
CA ASN A 75 4.43 5.18 -12.90
C ASN A 75 3.48 3.96 -12.93
N TRP A 76 3.92 2.78 -13.37
CA TRP A 76 3.09 1.58 -13.38
C TRP A 76 2.84 1.03 -11.97
N ALA A 77 3.79 1.19 -11.05
CA ALA A 77 3.71 0.64 -9.70
C ALA A 77 2.57 1.26 -8.88
N ARG A 78 2.29 2.55 -9.06
CA ARG A 78 1.15 3.21 -8.39
C ARG A 78 -0.19 2.67 -8.86
N TRP A 79 -0.32 2.31 -10.14
CA TRP A 79 -1.55 1.74 -10.69
C TRP A 79 -1.74 0.31 -10.19
N VAL A 80 -0.69 -0.51 -10.20
CA VAL A 80 -0.73 -1.86 -9.64
C VAL A 80 -1.13 -1.81 -8.16
N TYR A 81 -0.49 -0.94 -7.37
CA TYR A 81 -0.84 -0.76 -5.96
C TYR A 81 -2.30 -0.34 -5.77
N ALA A 82 -2.78 0.64 -6.54
CA ALA A 82 -4.15 1.11 -6.46
C ALA A 82 -5.16 0.02 -6.82
N VAL A 83 -4.95 -0.72 -7.91
CA VAL A 83 -5.84 -1.81 -8.34
C VAL A 83 -5.88 -2.91 -7.28
N LEU A 84 -4.72 -3.36 -6.80
CA LEU A 84 -4.67 -4.39 -5.74
C LEU A 84 -5.38 -3.92 -4.47
N THR A 85 -5.22 -2.65 -4.10
CA THR A 85 -5.89 -2.10 -2.92
C THR A 85 -7.40 -2.08 -3.13
N VAL A 86 -7.90 -1.53 -4.24
CA VAL A 86 -9.34 -1.47 -4.57
C VAL A 86 -9.96 -2.86 -4.60
N LEU A 87 -9.29 -3.85 -5.19
CA LEU A 87 -9.74 -5.24 -5.19
C LEU A 87 -9.73 -5.85 -3.78
N GLY A 88 -8.82 -5.44 -2.90
CA GLY A 88 -8.73 -5.89 -1.52
C GLY A 88 -9.76 -5.27 -0.57
N ILE A 89 -10.34 -4.11 -0.90
CA ILE A 89 -11.29 -3.39 -0.03
C ILE A 89 -12.51 -4.25 0.33
N PRO A 90 -13.23 -4.89 -0.63
CA PRO A 90 -14.41 -5.70 -0.30
C PRO A 90 -14.10 -6.84 0.67
N PHE A 91 -12.98 -7.55 0.46
CA PHE A 91 -12.55 -8.63 1.35
C PHE A 91 -12.21 -8.12 2.75
N SER A 92 -11.50 -6.98 2.82
CA SER A 92 -11.16 -6.35 4.09
C SER A 92 -12.39 -5.86 4.84
N ALA A 93 -13.34 -5.24 4.13
CA ALA A 93 -14.59 -4.74 4.71
C ALA A 93 -15.47 -5.89 5.24
N TYR A 94 -15.59 -6.98 4.47
CA TYR A 94 -16.30 -8.17 4.91
C TYR A 94 -15.69 -8.74 6.20
N GLN A 95 -14.37 -8.93 6.21
CA GLN A 95 -13.66 -9.46 7.39
C GLN A 95 -13.78 -8.54 8.62
N LEU A 96 -13.64 -7.23 8.43
CA LEU A 96 -13.76 -6.24 9.51
C LEU A 96 -15.17 -6.18 10.08
N SER A 97 -16.20 -6.29 9.24
CA SER A 97 -17.59 -6.28 9.70
C SER A 97 -17.91 -7.48 10.61
N GLY A 98 -17.35 -8.66 10.31
CA GLY A 98 -17.50 -9.85 11.16
C GLY A 98 -16.69 -9.80 12.46
N ALA A 99 -15.53 -9.12 12.45
CA ALA A 99 -14.62 -9.04 13.60
C ALA A 99 -14.99 -7.94 14.62
N MET A 100 -15.91 -7.03 14.28
CA MET A 100 -16.19 -5.84 15.09
C MET A 100 -16.75 -6.18 16.49
N LEU A 101 -17.48 -7.29 16.61
CA LEU A 101 -18.04 -7.76 17.89
C LEU A 101 -17.06 -8.61 18.71
N SER A 102 -16.16 -9.34 18.06
CA SER A 102 -15.26 -10.31 18.71
C SER A 102 -13.88 -9.74 19.02
N ALA A 103 -13.40 -8.80 18.21
CA ALA A 103 -12.07 -8.20 18.32
C ALA A 103 -12.13 -6.69 17.99
N PRO A 104 -12.69 -5.86 18.89
CA PRO A 104 -12.89 -4.42 18.63
C PRO A 104 -11.56 -3.68 18.42
N ALA A 105 -10.51 -4.04 19.16
CA ALA A 105 -9.18 -3.44 19.00
C ALA A 105 -8.57 -3.75 17.62
N SER A 106 -8.66 -5.00 17.16
CA SER A 106 -8.17 -5.38 15.82
C SER A 106 -8.96 -4.69 14.72
N SER A 107 -10.28 -4.62 14.89
CA SER A 107 -11.17 -3.96 13.94
C SER A 107 -10.87 -2.47 13.81
N ALA A 108 -10.64 -1.77 14.93
CA ALA A 108 -10.24 -0.37 14.94
C ALA A 108 -8.91 -0.14 14.19
N LEU A 109 -7.90 -1.00 14.42
CA LEU A 109 -6.63 -0.95 13.70
C LEU A 109 -6.82 -1.22 12.20
N GLY A 110 -7.68 -2.16 11.84
CA GLY A 110 -7.99 -2.47 10.44
C GLY A 110 -8.70 -1.34 9.72
N PHE A 111 -9.64 -0.64 10.37
CA PHE A 111 -10.27 0.56 9.81
C PHE A 111 -9.26 1.71 9.67
N ALA A 112 -8.40 1.93 10.67
CA ALA A 112 -7.34 2.93 10.58
C ALA A 112 -6.36 2.61 9.43
N GLN A 113 -5.96 1.35 9.29
CA GLN A 113 -5.12 0.87 8.19
C GLN A 113 -5.78 1.10 6.83
N LEU A 114 -7.06 0.74 6.68
CA LEU A 114 -7.82 0.95 5.44
C LEU A 114 -7.93 2.44 5.10
N PHE A 115 -8.24 3.28 6.09
CA PHE A 115 -8.32 4.73 5.91
C PHE A 115 -6.98 5.32 5.44
N LEU A 116 -5.87 4.92 6.05
CA LEU A 116 -4.53 5.35 5.65
C LEU A 116 -4.17 4.88 4.23
N GLN A 117 -4.56 3.67 3.84
CA GLN A 117 -4.36 3.18 2.47
C GLN A 117 -5.12 4.03 1.45
N VAL A 118 -6.41 4.28 1.69
CA VAL A 118 -7.24 5.09 0.80
C VAL A 118 -6.70 6.53 0.72
N ALA A 119 -6.35 7.13 1.86
CA ALA A 119 -5.75 8.46 1.89
C ALA A 119 -4.42 8.52 1.14
N GLY A 120 -3.55 7.52 1.32
CA GLY A 120 -2.28 7.42 0.60
C GLY A 120 -2.44 7.30 -0.91
N ILE A 121 -3.39 6.47 -1.37
CA ILE A 121 -3.75 6.38 -2.79
C ILE A 121 -4.25 7.72 -3.31
N TYR A 122 -5.16 8.38 -2.60
CA TYR A 122 -5.65 9.70 -3.00
C TYR A 122 -4.51 10.69 -3.23
N PHE A 123 -3.52 10.76 -2.32
CA PHE A 123 -2.34 11.62 -2.49
C PHE A 123 -1.45 11.22 -3.68
N LEU A 124 -1.38 9.92 -3.99
CA LEU A 124 -0.56 9.38 -5.09
C LEU A 124 -1.08 9.73 -6.49
N PHE A 125 -2.37 10.07 -6.59
CA PHE A 125 -3.04 10.47 -7.83
C PHE A 125 -3.32 11.98 -7.93
N ARG A 126 -2.82 12.80 -6.99
CA ARG A 126 -2.95 14.25 -7.08
C ARG A 126 -2.23 14.82 -8.31
N PRO A 127 -2.65 15.99 -8.83
CA PRO A 127 -2.05 16.61 -10.02
C PRO A 127 -0.53 16.78 -9.93
N GLU A 128 -0.02 17.18 -8.76
CA GLU A 128 1.42 17.29 -8.49
C GLU A 128 2.16 15.96 -8.64
N ALA A 129 1.60 14.87 -8.08
CA ALA A 129 2.17 13.53 -8.20
C ALA A 129 2.12 13.07 -9.67
N ASN A 130 1.01 13.30 -10.36
CA ASN A 130 0.87 12.99 -11.79
C ASN A 130 1.94 13.68 -12.63
N ALA A 131 2.22 14.96 -12.38
CA ALA A 131 3.27 15.70 -13.07
C ALA A 131 4.65 15.10 -12.81
N TRP A 132 4.91 14.63 -11.58
CA TRP A 132 6.19 14.00 -11.23
C TRP A 132 6.39 12.61 -11.84
N PHE A 133 5.33 11.84 -12.07
CA PHE A 133 5.42 10.55 -12.75
C PHE A 133 5.48 10.65 -14.28
N LYS A 134 5.19 11.81 -14.87
CA LYS A 134 5.33 12.00 -16.31
C LYS A 134 6.82 11.99 -16.69
N PRO A 135 7.21 11.25 -17.74
CA PRO A 135 8.53 11.41 -18.34
C PRO A 135 8.72 12.87 -18.74
N ALA A 136 9.89 13.46 -18.45
CA ALA A 136 10.24 14.75 -19.03
C ALA A 136 10.16 14.59 -20.55
N ALA A 137 9.25 15.34 -21.19
CA ALA A 137 9.12 15.32 -22.63
C ALA A 137 10.50 15.63 -23.22
N ARG A 138 10.99 14.74 -24.09
CA ARG A 138 12.27 14.94 -24.77
C ARG A 138 12.23 16.28 -25.48
N GLU A 139 13.02 17.24 -25.01
CA GLU A 139 13.37 18.46 -25.73
C GLU A 139 14.25 18.06 -26.93
N SER A 140 13.63 17.55 -28.00
CA SER A 140 14.31 17.38 -29.29
C SER A 140 13.28 17.29 -30.42
N GLY A 141 12.47 18.33 -30.56
CA GLY A 141 11.96 18.73 -31.86
C GLY A 141 12.90 19.81 -32.40
N SER A 142 14.13 19.45 -32.76
CA SER A 142 14.98 20.31 -33.59
C SER A 142 14.56 20.06 -35.05
N PRO A 143 14.11 21.08 -35.80
CA PRO A 143 13.78 20.93 -37.20
C PRO A 143 15.06 20.74 -38.01
N ALA A 144 15.11 19.66 -38.78
CA ALA A 144 16.08 19.46 -39.87
C ALA A 144 15.30 19.10 -41.12
#